data_AF-A0A5K1H9P6-F1
#
_entry.id   AF-A0A5K1H9P6-F1
#
_cell.length_a   1.000
_cell.length_b   1.000
_cell.length_c   1.000
_cell.angle_alpha   90.00
_cell.angle_beta   90.00
_cell.angle_gamma   90.00
#
_symmetry.space_group_name_H-M   'P 1'
#
loop_
_entity.id
_entity.type
_entity.pdbx_description
1 polymer ?
#
loop_
_entity_poly.entity_id
_entity_poly.type
_entity_poly.pdbx_seq_one_letter_code
_entity_poly.pdbx_strand_id
1 'polypeptide(L)' 'DLGLGEHISFARDSLVESYFMAVGKMHEPQFSQYRMQFTRVSYLMATVEDIFGEHLSVQELECFVQVVE' A
#
# COMPACT_ATOMS: atom_id res chain seq x y z
N ASP A 1 7.17 -5.51 -6.71
CA ASP A 1 6.91 -5.82 -5.31
C ASP A 1 7.82 -4.96 -4.44
N LEU A 2 7.31 -4.47 -3.30
CA LEU A 2 8.06 -3.69 -2.30
C LEU A 2 8.58 -4.56 -1.15
N GLY A 3 8.22 -5.86 -1.10
CA GLY A 3 8.71 -6.81 -0.10
C GLY A 3 8.16 -6.57 1.31
N LEU A 4 7.12 -5.74 1.45
CA LEU A 4 6.58 -5.36 2.77
C LEU A 4 5.90 -6.54 3.48
N GLY A 5 5.29 -7.47 2.73
CA GLY A 5 4.66 -8.67 3.29
C GLY A 5 5.64 -9.61 4.00
N GLU A 6 6.94 -9.53 3.72
CA GLU A 6 7.97 -10.31 4.42
C GLU A 6 8.38 -9.67 5.76
N HIS A 7 8.15 -8.37 5.91
CA HIS A 7 8.56 -7.57 7.07
C HIS A 7 7.40 -7.22 8.01
N ILE A 8 6.18 -7.12 7.48
CA ILE A 8 4.98 -6.72 8.22
C ILE A 8 4.01 -7.90 8.17
N SER A 9 4.11 -8.77 9.17
CA SER A 9 3.42 -10.08 9.18
C SER A 9 1.89 -10.02 9.17
N PHE A 10 1.31 -8.89 9.57
CA PHE A 10 -0.14 -8.65 9.55
C PHE A 10 -0.62 -7.93 8.27
N ALA A 11 0.29 -7.33 7.51
CA ALA A 11 -0.09 -6.64 6.28
C ALA A 11 -0.49 -7.65 5.21
N ARG A 12 -1.60 -7.38 4.53
CA ARG A 12 -2.09 -8.22 3.44
C ARG A 12 -1.19 -8.04 2.22
N ASP A 13 -0.88 -9.14 1.53
CA ASP A 13 -0.34 -9.04 0.18
C ASP A 13 -1.43 -8.55 -0.79
N SER A 14 -1.48 -7.24 -0.98
CA SER A 14 -2.46 -6.53 -1.81
C SER A 14 -1.91 -6.19 -3.21
N LEU A 15 -0.82 -6.81 -3.66
CA LEU A 15 -0.17 -6.44 -4.93
C LEU A 15 -1.09 -6.63 -6.13
N VAL A 16 -1.81 -7.75 -6.19
CA VAL A 16 -2.74 -8.07 -7.28
C VAL A 16 -3.92 -7.10 -7.28
N GLU A 17 -4.50 -6.84 -6.11
CA GLU A 17 -5.61 -5.89 -5.94
C GLU A 17 -5.18 -4.46 -6.34
N SER A 18 -4.01 -4.02 -5.89
CA SER A 18 -3.43 -2.72 -6.21
C SER A 18 -3.21 -2.55 -7.71
N TYR A 19 -2.69 -3.59 -8.38
CA TYR A 19 -2.51 -3.56 -9.84
C TYR A 19 -3.84 -3.57 -10.58
N PHE A 20 -4.80 -4.37 -10.10
CA PHE A 20 -6.14 -4.42 -10.68
C PHE A 20 -6.84 -3.05 -10.60
N MET A 21 -6.72 -2.35 -9.47
CA MET A 21 -7.20 -0.97 -9.32
C MET A 21 -6.50 0.00 -10.28
N ALA A 22 -5.19 -0.14 -10.48
CA ALA A 22 -4.43 0.67 -11.44
C ALA A 22 -4.92 0.47 -12.88
N VAL A 23 -5.16 -0.78 -13.27
CA VAL A 23 -5.73 -1.13 -14.59
C VAL A 23 -7.14 -0.58 -14.73
N GLY A 24 -7.98 -0.72 -13.71
CA GLY A 24 -9.35 -0.18 -13.71
C GLY A 24 -9.39 1.33 -13.93
N LYS A 25 -8.40 2.08 -13.43
CA LYS A 25 -8.30 3.54 -13.64
C LYS A 25 -7.75 3.94 -15.00
N MET A 26 -6.74 3.23 -15.50
CA MET A 26 -5.97 3.62 -16.69
C MET A 26 -5.58 2.38 -17.50
N HIS A 27 -6.55 1.77 -18.17
CA HIS A 27 -6.37 0.48 -18.86
C HIS A 27 -5.56 0.60 -20.16
N GLU A 28 -5.47 1.79 -20.75
CA GLU A 28 -4.88 1.98 -22.07
C GLU A 28 -3.37 1.68 -22.09
N PRO A 29 -2.83 1.07 -23.16
CA PRO A 29 -1.44 0.59 -23.19
C PRO A 29 -0.38 1.66 -22.89
N GLN A 30 -0.61 2.91 -23.31
CA GLN A 30 0.31 4.03 -23.11
C GLN A 30 0.55 4.37 -21.63
N PHE A 31 -0.35 3.99 -20.72
CA PHE A 31 -0.24 4.26 -19.29
C PHE A 31 0.46 3.15 -18.50
N SER A 32 1.20 2.26 -19.15
CA SER A 32 1.89 1.14 -18.48
C SER A 32 2.78 1.59 -17.31
N GLN A 33 3.60 2.63 -17.51
CA GLN A 33 4.45 3.19 -16.46
C GLN A 33 3.63 3.82 -15.32
N TYR A 34 2.56 4.55 -15.66
CA TYR A 34 1.65 5.12 -14.67
C TYR A 34 0.97 4.05 -13.83
N ARG A 35 0.49 2.95 -14.45
CA ARG A 35 -0.07 1.82 -13.72
C ARG A 35 0.93 1.21 -12.77
N MET A 36 2.19 1.03 -13.19
CA MET A 36 3.24 0.51 -12.32
C MET A 36 3.50 1.41 -11.11
N GLN A 37 3.61 2.72 -11.31
CA GLN A 37 3.83 3.65 -10.19
C GLN A 37 2.60 3.73 -9.28
N PHE A 38 1.40 3.81 -9.87
CA PHE A 38 0.15 3.84 -9.12
C PHE A 38 -0.02 2.57 -8.27
N THR A 39 0.30 1.40 -8.82
CA THR A 39 0.26 0.13 -8.08
C THR A 39 1.17 0.15 -6.86
N ARG A 40 2.38 0.71 -6.96
CA ARG A 40 3.31 0.81 -5.82
C ARG A 40 2.76 1.73 -4.73
N VAL A 41 2.20 2.87 -5.12
CA VAL A 41 1.58 3.81 -4.18
C VAL A 41 0.35 3.17 -3.53
N SER A 42 -0.53 2.52 -4.30
CA SER A 42 -1.71 1.83 -3.78
C SER A 42 -1.34 0.70 -2.82
N TYR A 43 -0.30 -0.09 -3.14
CA TYR A 43 0.19 -1.14 -2.26
C TYR A 43 0.72 -0.59 -0.94
N LEU A 44 1.47 0.52 -0.99
CA LEU A 44 1.93 1.21 0.21
C LEU A 44 0.75 1.74 1.04
N MET A 45 -0.24 2.37 0.40
CA MET A 45 -1.44 2.87 1.08
C MET A 45 -2.21 1.74 1.77
N ALA A 46 -2.42 0.62 1.09
CA ALA A 46 -3.08 -0.55 1.68
C ALA A 46 -2.31 -1.09 2.90
N THR A 47 -0.97 -1.11 2.82
CA THR A 47 -0.12 -1.48 3.96
C THR A 47 -0.29 -0.52 5.13
N VAL A 48 -0.38 0.79 4.87
CA VAL A 48 -0.66 1.81 5.90
C VAL A 48 -2.05 1.61 6.49
N GLU A 49 -3.07 1.37 5.68
CA GLU A 49 -4.42 1.08 6.15
C GLU A 49 -4.46 -0.16 7.06
N ASP A 50 -3.71 -1.21 6.73
CA ASP A 50 -3.57 -2.40 7.59
C ASP A 50 -2.90 -2.04 8.93
N ILE A 51 -1.87 -1.18 8.95
CA ILE A 51 -1.22 -0.69 10.19
C ILE A 51 -2.23 0.06 11.07
N PHE A 52 -3.05 0.94 10.49
CA PHE A 52 -4.08 1.69 11.24
C PHE A 52 -5.31 0.84 11.59
N GLY A 53 -5.56 -0.26 10.87
CA GLY A 53 -6.66 -1.19 11.12
C GLY A 53 -6.34 -2.26 12.16
N GLU A 54 -5.06 -2.59 12.35
CA GLU A 54 -4.60 -3.45 13.44
C GLU A 54 -4.83 -2.79 14.79
N HIS A 55 -4.97 -3.62 15.83
CA HIS A 55 -5.26 -3.16 17.19
C HIS A 55 -4.00 -2.64 17.90
N LEU A 56 -3.27 -1.73 17.24
CA LEU A 56 -2.10 -1.05 17.79
C LEU A 56 -2.49 -0.08 18.90
N SER A 57 -1.54 0.19 19.79
CA SER A 57 -1.72 1.22 20.81
C SER A 57 -1.73 2.62 20.18
N VAL A 58 -2.43 3.55 20.82
CA VAL A 58 -2.47 4.96 20.38
C VAL A 58 -1.06 5.56 20.26
N GLN A 59 -0.13 5.17 21.16
CA GLN A 59 1.25 5.64 21.14
C GLN A 59 2.04 5.15 19.92
N GLU A 60 1.81 3.93 19.46
CA GLU A 60 2.44 3.39 18.25
C GLU A 60 1.93 4.11 17.00
N LEU A 61 0.63 4.42 16.94
CA LEU A 61 0.04 5.19 15.84
C LEU A 61 0.53 6.64 15.83
N GLU A 62 0.62 7.30 16.98
CA GLU A 62 1.18 8.66 17.09
C GLU A 62 2.64 8.70 16.64
N CYS A 63 3.45 7.72 17.04
CA CYS A 63 4.84 7.59 16.60
C CYS A 63 4.92 7.40 15.08
N PHE A 64 4.06 6.56 14.50
CA PHE A 64 4.01 6.35 13.06
C PHE A 64 3.70 7.65 12.30
N VAL A 65 2.70 8.42 12.77
CA VAL A 65 2.34 9.72 12.17
C VAL A 65 3.52 10.70 12.27
N GLN A 66 4.19 10.78 13.41
CA GLN A 66 5.36 11.67 13.61
C GLN A 66 6.54 11.35 12.68
N VAL A 67 6.69 10.09 12.24
CA VAL A 67 7.76 9.71 11.29
C VAL A 67 7.41 10.11 9.86
N VAL A 68 6.12 10.18 9.54
CA VAL A 68 5.62 10.52 8.20
C VAL A 68 5.57 12.03 7.96
N GLU A 69 5.31 12.83 9.00
CA GLU A 69 5.35 14.30 8.98
C GLU A 69 6.78 14.87 8.89
#